data_AF-A0A381ZKL3-F1
#
_entry.id   AF-A0A381ZKL3-F1
#
_cell.length_a   1.000
_cell.length_b   1.000
_cell.length_c   1.000
_cell.angle_alpha   90.00
_cell.angle_beta   90.00
_cell.angle_gamma   90.00
#
_symmetry.space_group_name_H-M   'P 1'
#
loop_
_entity.id
_entity.type
_entity.pdbx_description
1 polymer ?
#
loop_
_entity_poly.entity_id
_entity_poly.type
_entity_poly.pdbx_seq_one_letter_code
_entity_poly.pdbx_strand_id
1 'polypeptide(L)'
;MPFMSVKADLLYRPFVFLLFLGLVSAEMKSGDTLVIHPITFETPSPEGWNAPYRVIVSFPSENTTWNKIWLVQTLKCDPSTKGDKYDCGEWDYIWDVLLHVPAGDSTEVFKLGSYVTPYGKRLYLGGDQGWTWTYDITDYAPLLKGDLDLTMGNNQELLDLKFLFIAGTPVRDVLTVENVYSPGKLDEHYSYMYRYSALAGDSVLQAKELILRPDAAGYRLKAIISGHGHEGPDNCCEWTDKWHAYWLNGNKTYTWNIWKDCGNNAVYPQGGTWPYDRAGWCPGTKVDEYSFEITDLVEPGATVTINYEIEPPLDERENLGIYRMAHQLFSYGTPHFSVNAELKEVINPSSEDDYSRINPTLFEPRILVQNSGSDVIRNMRITYGMLDGVQSTYRWRGLLVFLEQTEIALPIPDWSGLNQDQTFVVEIAAVNGMRDDYPQDSRRTTRVQIPAVLPEAFTIYLQTNNFGRARENTLSIRNQADSTVLKMDNLEDDQLYKIPVQLDTGFYELLF
;
A
#
# COMPACT_ATOMS: atom_id res chain seq x y z
N MET A 1 -34.51 -44.05 68.28
CA MET A 1 -33.88 -45.29 67.78
C MET A 1 -34.92 -46.07 66.98
N PRO A 2 -34.61 -46.80 65.89
CA PRO A 2 -33.69 -46.50 64.77
C PRO A 2 -34.37 -46.72 63.38
N PHE A 3 -33.70 -46.19 62.33
CA PHE A 3 -33.52 -46.72 60.95
C PHE A 3 -34.63 -47.52 60.21
N MET A 4 -35.02 -47.12 58.98
CA MET A 4 -34.41 -47.58 57.69
C MET A 4 -35.23 -47.12 56.45
N SER A 5 -34.51 -46.63 55.43
CA SER A 5 -34.64 -46.79 53.96
C SER A 5 -36.00 -47.06 53.30
N VAL A 6 -36.31 -46.35 52.21
CA VAL A 6 -36.41 -46.87 50.81
C VAL A 6 -36.76 -45.73 49.83
N LYS A 7 -36.10 -45.76 48.67
CA LYS A 7 -36.23 -44.84 47.52
C LYS A 7 -37.60 -44.94 46.84
N ALA A 8 -38.08 -43.82 46.28
CA ALA A 8 -39.07 -43.81 45.21
C ALA A 8 -38.67 -42.77 44.16
N ASP A 9 -38.40 -43.22 42.94
CA ASP A 9 -38.12 -42.40 41.77
C ASP A 9 -39.39 -41.67 41.32
N LEU A 10 -39.33 -40.34 41.24
CA LEU A 10 -40.34 -39.52 40.56
C LEU A 10 -39.70 -38.83 39.34
N LEU A 11 -40.03 -39.33 38.15
CA LEU A 11 -39.74 -38.72 36.86
C LEU A 11 -40.49 -37.38 36.74
N TYR A 12 -39.79 -36.26 36.95
CA TYR A 12 -40.23 -34.93 36.52
C TYR A 12 -39.60 -34.61 35.16
N ARG A 13 -40.42 -34.57 34.10
CA ARG A 13 -40.05 -33.98 32.80
C ARG A 13 -40.25 -32.46 32.90
N PRO A 14 -39.20 -31.61 32.81
CA PRO A 14 -39.41 -30.19 32.59
C PRO A 14 -39.69 -29.96 31.11
N PHE A 15 -40.86 -29.38 30.82
CA PHE A 15 -41.19 -28.80 29.53
C PHE A 15 -40.30 -27.56 29.35
N VAL A 16 -39.25 -27.65 28.53
CA VAL A 16 -38.44 -26.49 28.16
C VAL A 16 -39.15 -25.78 27.01
N PHE A 17 -39.72 -24.62 27.30
CA PHE A 17 -40.14 -23.66 26.30
C PHE A 17 -38.86 -23.11 25.62
N LEU A 18 -38.57 -23.57 24.39
CA LEU A 18 -37.57 -22.91 23.55
C LEU A 18 -38.16 -21.58 23.06
N LEU A 19 -37.72 -20.48 23.69
CA LEU A 19 -37.89 -19.15 23.15
C LEU A 19 -36.93 -19.03 21.95
N PHE A 20 -37.46 -19.12 20.73
CA PHE A 20 -36.75 -18.67 19.53
C PHE A 20 -36.66 -17.13 19.59
N LEU A 21 -35.59 -16.60 20.21
CA LEU A 21 -35.15 -15.25 19.87
C LEU A 21 -34.64 -15.29 18.43
N GLY A 22 -35.41 -14.71 17.51
CA GLY A 22 -34.90 -14.39 16.18
C GLY A 22 -33.68 -13.50 16.34
N LEU A 23 -32.53 -13.98 15.87
CA LEU A 23 -31.34 -13.18 15.64
C LEU A 23 -31.72 -12.14 14.58
N VAL A 24 -32.01 -10.92 15.03
CA VAL A 24 -32.04 -9.76 14.12
C VAL A 24 -30.57 -9.50 13.79
N SER A 25 -30.17 -9.78 12.55
CA SER A 25 -28.85 -9.39 12.04
C SER A 25 -28.68 -7.89 12.27
N ALA A 26 -27.70 -7.50 13.07
CA ALA A 26 -27.40 -6.09 13.30
C ALA A 26 -26.87 -5.49 11.99
N GLU A 27 -27.50 -4.43 11.51
CA GLU A 27 -27.03 -3.66 10.35
C GLU A 27 -25.71 -2.95 10.71
N MET A 28 -24.69 -3.08 9.86
CA MET A 28 -23.39 -2.43 10.06
C MET A 28 -23.53 -0.91 9.90
N LYS A 29 -22.96 -0.15 10.84
CA LYS A 29 -22.91 1.31 10.78
C LYS A 29 -21.68 1.78 10.03
N SER A 30 -21.73 3.01 9.50
CA SER A 30 -20.55 3.67 8.93
C SER A 30 -19.39 3.66 9.93
N GLY A 31 -18.23 3.15 9.48
CA GLY A 31 -17.03 2.96 10.29
C GLY A 31 -16.90 1.57 10.92
N ASP A 32 -17.94 0.74 10.95
CA ASP A 32 -17.82 -0.64 11.40
C ASP A 32 -16.97 -1.45 10.41
N THR A 33 -16.10 -2.32 10.92
CA THR A 33 -15.20 -3.13 10.09
C THR A 33 -15.56 -4.61 10.19
N LEU A 34 -15.86 -5.23 9.04
CA LEU A 34 -15.93 -6.67 8.90
C LEU A 34 -14.52 -7.19 8.55
N VAL A 35 -14.02 -8.16 9.33
CA VAL A 35 -12.70 -8.77 9.14
C VAL A 35 -12.85 -10.19 8.62
N ILE A 36 -12.21 -10.48 7.49
CA ILE A 36 -12.05 -11.83 6.96
C ILE A 36 -10.58 -12.20 7.06
N HIS A 37 -10.24 -13.31 7.70
CA HIS A 37 -8.86 -13.69 8.02
C HIS A 37 -8.53 -15.08 7.46
N PRO A 38 -8.38 -15.21 6.12
CA PRO A 38 -8.26 -16.53 5.47
C PRO A 38 -6.90 -17.22 5.67
N ILE A 39 -5.83 -16.47 5.96
CA ILE A 39 -4.49 -17.02 6.20
C ILE A 39 -3.96 -16.42 7.50
N THR A 40 -3.48 -17.27 8.40
CA THR A 40 -2.82 -16.87 9.65
C THR A 40 -1.39 -17.43 9.66
N PHE A 41 -0.54 -16.96 10.56
CA PHE A 41 0.79 -17.56 10.74
C PHE A 41 0.79 -19.04 11.12
N GLU A 42 -0.34 -19.58 11.60
CA GLU A 42 -0.51 -21.01 11.89
C GLU A 42 -0.94 -21.82 10.65
N THR A 43 -1.29 -21.14 9.56
CA THR A 43 -1.62 -21.79 8.28
C THR A 43 -0.36 -22.48 7.74
N PRO A 44 -0.41 -23.78 7.40
CA PRO A 44 0.76 -24.51 6.91
C PRO A 44 1.38 -23.84 5.68
N SER A 45 2.67 -23.55 5.75
CA SER A 45 3.43 -23.02 4.62
C SER A 45 3.38 -24.01 3.42
N PRO A 46 3.03 -23.54 2.21
CA PRO A 46 2.98 -24.38 1.01
C PRO A 46 4.34 -25.01 0.68
N GLU A 47 4.33 -26.20 0.08
CA GLU A 47 5.55 -26.92 -0.33
C GLU A 47 5.79 -26.80 -1.85
N GLY A 48 7.06 -26.68 -2.24
CA GLY A 48 7.50 -26.53 -3.62
C GLY A 48 8.31 -25.27 -3.86
N TRP A 49 8.90 -25.14 -5.05
CA TRP A 49 9.64 -23.92 -5.41
C TRP A 49 8.69 -22.73 -5.53
N ASN A 50 8.92 -21.68 -4.73
CA ASN A 50 8.12 -20.45 -4.70
C ASN A 50 6.60 -20.73 -4.65
N ALA A 51 6.19 -21.72 -3.84
CA ALA A 51 4.82 -22.22 -3.84
C ALA A 51 3.87 -21.20 -3.20
N PRO A 52 2.79 -20.78 -3.89
CA PRO A 52 1.87 -19.78 -3.37
C PRO A 52 0.83 -20.38 -2.42
N TYR A 53 0.29 -19.56 -1.51
CA TYR A 53 -0.92 -19.94 -0.78
C TYR A 53 -2.12 -19.90 -1.73
N ARG A 54 -3.00 -20.89 -1.60
CA ARG A 54 -4.27 -20.98 -2.33
C ARG A 54 -5.38 -21.25 -1.34
N VAL A 55 -6.37 -20.37 -1.30
CA VAL A 55 -7.45 -20.43 -0.32
C VAL A 55 -8.76 -19.98 -0.94
N ILE A 56 -9.86 -20.61 -0.56
CA ILE A 56 -11.21 -20.13 -0.86
C ILE A 56 -11.57 -19.11 0.22
N VAL A 57 -11.91 -17.89 -0.20
CA VAL A 57 -12.33 -16.81 0.70
C VAL A 57 -13.82 -16.57 0.54
N SER A 58 -14.57 -16.64 1.64
CA SER A 58 -16.00 -16.35 1.68
C SER A 58 -16.24 -14.86 1.89
N PHE A 59 -16.38 -14.10 0.80
CA PHE A 59 -16.67 -12.67 0.85
C PHE A 59 -18.15 -12.38 1.13
N PRO A 60 -18.48 -11.23 1.75
CA PRO A 60 -19.86 -10.87 2.07
C PRO A 60 -20.73 -10.86 0.81
N SER A 61 -21.91 -11.49 0.92
CA SER A 61 -22.91 -11.54 -0.15
C SER A 61 -23.95 -10.43 -0.05
N GLU A 62 -23.94 -9.65 1.04
CA GLU A 62 -24.94 -8.62 1.31
C GLU A 62 -24.72 -7.33 0.50
N ASN A 63 -25.79 -6.55 0.31
CA ASN A 63 -25.77 -5.22 -0.32
C ASN A 63 -25.18 -4.13 0.59
N THR A 64 -24.23 -4.48 1.46
CA THR A 64 -23.55 -3.50 2.30
C THR A 64 -22.64 -2.65 1.42
N THR A 65 -22.74 -1.33 1.56
CA THR A 65 -21.80 -0.41 0.91
C THR A 65 -20.54 -0.31 1.73
N TRP A 66 -19.40 -0.48 1.07
CA TRP A 66 -18.09 -0.42 1.69
C TRP A 66 -17.45 0.91 1.32
N ASN A 67 -17.13 1.73 2.32
CA ASN A 67 -16.33 2.95 2.10
C ASN A 67 -14.92 2.57 1.65
N LYS A 68 -14.32 1.58 2.34
CA LYS A 68 -13.00 1.06 2.03
C LYS A 68 -12.98 -0.46 2.13
N ILE A 69 -12.18 -1.09 1.28
CA ILE A 69 -11.81 -2.51 1.39
C ILE A 69 -10.29 -2.58 1.36
N TRP A 70 -9.69 -3.00 2.46
CA TRP A 70 -8.25 -3.14 2.58
C TRP A 70 -7.85 -4.61 2.59
N LEU A 71 -6.82 -4.93 1.83
CA LEU A 71 -6.10 -6.19 1.93
C LEU A 71 -4.83 -5.93 2.75
N VAL A 72 -4.79 -6.50 3.95
CA VAL A 72 -3.68 -6.35 4.88
C VAL A 72 -2.88 -7.63 4.88
N GLN A 73 -1.63 -7.54 4.46
CA GLN A 73 -0.67 -8.63 4.55
C GLN A 73 0.33 -8.34 5.64
N THR A 74 0.68 -9.35 6.43
CA THR A 74 1.79 -9.29 7.37
C THR A 74 2.70 -10.48 7.11
N LEU A 75 4.00 -10.21 6.96
CA LEU A 75 5.03 -11.23 6.75
C LEU A 75 5.94 -11.30 7.97
N LYS A 76 6.36 -12.52 8.34
CA LYS A 76 7.40 -12.71 9.35
C LYS A 76 8.39 -13.81 8.95
N CYS A 77 9.64 -13.64 9.39
CA CYS A 77 10.64 -14.70 9.32
C CYS A 77 10.35 -15.76 10.39
N ASP A 78 10.29 -17.02 10.00
CA ASP A 78 10.03 -18.13 10.91
C ASP A 78 10.61 -19.45 10.36
N PRO A 79 11.22 -20.32 11.19
CA PRO A 79 11.79 -21.59 10.74
C PRO A 79 10.74 -22.62 10.24
N SER A 80 9.44 -22.36 10.41
CA SER A 80 8.36 -23.22 9.93
C SER A 80 8.03 -23.03 8.44
N THR A 81 8.56 -21.99 7.79
CA THR A 81 8.48 -21.79 6.34
C THR A 81 9.02 -23.02 5.59
N LYS A 82 8.55 -23.23 4.35
CA LYS A 82 8.93 -24.39 3.52
C LYS A 82 9.66 -23.99 2.24
N GLY A 83 9.96 -22.71 2.07
CA GLY A 83 10.59 -22.15 0.87
C GLY A 83 12.10 -22.23 0.84
N ASP A 84 12.75 -22.17 2.00
CA ASP A 84 14.22 -22.13 2.13
C ASP A 84 14.68 -22.78 3.47
N LYS A 85 16.00 -22.89 3.68
CA LYS A 85 16.64 -23.31 4.93
C LYS A 85 16.78 -22.18 5.97
N TYR A 86 16.44 -20.96 5.57
CA TYR A 86 16.49 -19.75 6.39
C TYR A 86 15.08 -19.39 6.84
N ASP A 87 14.96 -18.71 7.99
CA ASP A 87 13.66 -18.30 8.54
C ASP A 87 12.89 -17.33 7.60
N CYS A 88 13.61 -16.52 6.82
CA CYS A 88 13.10 -15.77 5.68
C CYS A 88 13.82 -16.21 4.42
N GLY A 89 13.15 -16.17 3.27
CA GLY A 89 13.73 -16.56 1.99
C GLY A 89 15.04 -15.82 1.70
N GLU A 90 16.04 -16.54 1.16
CA GLU A 90 17.34 -15.93 0.89
C GLU A 90 17.27 -14.78 -0.14
N TRP A 91 16.36 -14.92 -1.11
CA TRP A 91 16.23 -14.08 -2.30
C TRP A 91 14.95 -13.24 -2.26
N ASP A 92 14.87 -12.30 -3.20
CA ASP A 92 13.73 -11.46 -3.49
C ASP A 92 12.79 -12.15 -4.50
N TYR A 93 11.75 -12.77 -3.98
CA TYR A 93 10.79 -13.53 -4.76
C TYR A 93 9.54 -12.70 -5.04
N ILE A 94 9.06 -12.72 -6.28
CA ILE A 94 7.83 -12.03 -6.66
C ILE A 94 6.61 -12.96 -6.62
N TRP A 95 5.50 -12.43 -6.10
CA TRP A 95 4.19 -13.05 -6.18
C TRP A 95 3.09 -12.00 -6.44
N ASP A 96 1.91 -12.46 -6.88
CA ASP A 96 0.77 -11.60 -7.19
C ASP A 96 -0.42 -11.93 -6.28
N VAL A 97 -1.29 -10.94 -6.03
CA VAL A 97 -2.63 -11.17 -5.48
C VAL A 97 -3.56 -11.49 -6.64
N LEU A 98 -3.91 -12.75 -6.82
CA LEU A 98 -4.74 -13.23 -7.94
C LEU A 98 -6.10 -13.71 -7.43
N LEU A 99 -7.15 -13.01 -7.82
CA LEU A 99 -8.54 -13.39 -7.58
C LEU A 99 -9.07 -14.14 -8.81
N HIS A 100 -9.58 -15.34 -8.60
CA HIS A 100 -10.12 -16.20 -9.64
C HIS A 100 -11.64 -16.09 -9.62
N VAL A 101 -12.20 -15.42 -10.62
CA VAL A 101 -13.63 -15.10 -10.71
C VAL A 101 -14.29 -16.04 -11.72
N PRO A 102 -15.35 -16.78 -11.34
CA PRO A 102 -16.11 -17.61 -12.27
C PRO A 102 -16.72 -16.79 -13.42
N ALA A 103 -16.50 -17.22 -14.65
CA ALA A 103 -17.00 -16.61 -15.87
C ALA A 103 -17.62 -17.68 -16.78
N GLY A 104 -18.87 -18.05 -16.49
CA GLY A 104 -19.54 -19.19 -17.13
C GLY A 104 -18.83 -20.51 -16.81
N ASP A 105 -18.41 -21.24 -17.85
CA ASP A 105 -17.62 -22.48 -17.72
C ASP A 105 -16.11 -22.24 -17.60
N SER A 106 -15.68 -20.97 -17.50
CA SER A 106 -14.28 -20.56 -17.41
C SER A 106 -14.00 -19.77 -16.13
N THR A 107 -12.73 -19.44 -15.91
CA THR A 107 -12.28 -18.60 -14.80
C THR A 107 -11.51 -17.42 -15.36
N GLU A 108 -11.89 -16.22 -14.99
CA GLU A 108 -11.13 -15.01 -15.25
C GLU A 108 -10.26 -14.66 -14.04
N VAL A 109 -9.01 -14.28 -14.30
CA VAL A 109 -8.04 -13.96 -13.23
C VAL A 109 -7.84 -12.46 -13.16
N PHE A 110 -8.09 -11.88 -11.99
CA PHE A 110 -7.84 -10.48 -11.70
C PHE A 110 -6.62 -10.35 -10.79
N LYS A 111 -5.60 -9.64 -11.25
CA LYS A 111 -4.47 -9.23 -10.41
C LYS A 111 -4.88 -7.98 -9.63
N LEU A 112 -4.97 -8.10 -8.32
CA LEU A 112 -5.38 -7.01 -7.42
C LEU A 112 -4.19 -6.17 -6.91
N GLY A 113 -3.00 -6.79 -6.91
CA GLY A 113 -1.75 -6.27 -6.35
C GLY A 113 -0.59 -7.20 -6.65
N SER A 114 0.63 -6.78 -6.31
CA SER A 114 1.84 -7.59 -6.46
C SER A 114 2.91 -7.14 -5.47
N TYR A 115 3.80 -8.04 -5.11
CA TYR A 115 4.80 -7.82 -4.07
C TYR A 115 6.08 -8.58 -4.38
N VAL A 116 7.22 -7.99 -3.98
CA VAL A 116 8.50 -8.68 -4.00
C VAL A 116 9.02 -8.82 -2.58
N THR A 117 9.37 -10.04 -2.16
CA THR A 117 9.89 -10.31 -0.83
C THR A 117 11.24 -9.62 -0.61
N PRO A 118 11.57 -9.24 0.64
CA PRO A 118 12.89 -8.72 0.95
C PRO A 118 13.94 -9.83 0.87
N TYR A 119 15.22 -9.45 0.77
CA TYR A 119 16.32 -10.40 0.96
C TYR A 119 16.43 -10.80 2.45
N GLY A 120 16.13 -12.06 2.78
CA GLY A 120 16.02 -12.53 4.17
C GLY A 120 17.33 -12.64 4.96
N LYS A 121 18.49 -12.62 4.30
CA LYS A 121 19.79 -12.71 5.00
C LYS A 121 19.99 -11.53 5.96
N ARG A 122 20.07 -11.83 7.27
CA ARG A 122 20.22 -10.83 8.37
C ARG A 122 19.08 -9.81 8.44
N LEU A 123 17.95 -10.12 7.82
CA LEU A 123 16.77 -9.28 7.86
C LEU A 123 16.11 -9.38 9.24
N TYR A 124 15.73 -8.22 9.79
CA TYR A 124 14.77 -8.15 10.89
C TYR A 124 13.44 -7.66 10.31
N LEU A 125 12.44 -8.53 10.29
CA LEU A 125 11.12 -8.24 9.71
C LEU A 125 10.05 -8.19 10.82
N GLY A 126 10.22 -7.26 11.78
CA GLY A 126 9.26 -7.04 12.88
C GLY A 126 9.20 -8.14 13.95
N GLY A 127 10.06 -9.16 13.89
CA GLY A 127 10.08 -10.28 14.84
C GLY A 127 8.75 -11.05 14.85
N ASP A 128 8.24 -11.39 16.04
CA ASP A 128 7.01 -12.17 16.19
C ASP A 128 5.75 -11.44 15.68
N GLN A 129 5.78 -10.10 15.61
CA GLN A 129 4.66 -9.31 15.09
C GLN A 129 4.63 -9.29 13.56
N GLY A 130 5.77 -9.56 12.91
CA GLY A 130 5.93 -9.38 11.48
C GLY A 130 5.93 -7.91 11.05
N TRP A 131 6.02 -7.71 9.74
CA TRP A 131 5.92 -6.40 9.08
C TRP A 131 4.66 -6.37 8.23
N THR A 132 3.92 -5.25 8.26
CA THR A 132 2.60 -5.16 7.62
C THR A 132 2.60 -4.23 6.41
N TRP A 133 1.93 -4.64 5.33
CA TRP A 133 1.59 -3.78 4.20
C TRP A 133 0.10 -3.84 3.92
N THR A 134 -0.46 -2.71 3.50
CA THR A 134 -1.89 -2.60 3.15
C THR A 134 -2.06 -2.22 1.68
N TYR A 135 -2.97 -2.91 0.99
CA TYR A 135 -3.46 -2.53 -0.33
C TYR A 135 -4.88 -1.98 -0.20
N ASP A 136 -5.14 -0.82 -0.82
CA ASP A 136 -6.50 -0.34 -1.03
C ASP A 136 -7.09 -1.05 -2.25
N ILE A 137 -7.95 -2.03 -2.01
CA ILE A 137 -8.62 -2.82 -3.05
C ILE A 137 -10.12 -2.47 -3.13
N THR A 138 -10.50 -1.29 -2.65
CA THR A 138 -11.90 -0.81 -2.64
C THR A 138 -12.50 -0.84 -4.04
N ASP A 139 -11.71 -0.51 -5.06
CA ASP A 139 -12.15 -0.54 -6.45
C ASP A 139 -12.51 -1.93 -6.97
N TYR A 140 -12.15 -3.02 -6.27
CA TYR A 140 -12.54 -4.38 -6.64
C TYR A 140 -13.81 -4.86 -5.93
N ALA A 141 -14.49 -4.00 -5.17
CA ALA A 141 -15.74 -4.32 -4.47
C ALA A 141 -16.79 -5.09 -5.31
N PRO A 142 -16.99 -4.81 -6.63
CA PRO A 142 -17.95 -5.57 -7.42
C PRO A 142 -17.61 -7.05 -7.56
N LEU A 143 -16.32 -7.41 -7.50
CA LEU A 143 -15.83 -8.78 -7.65
C LEU A 143 -15.83 -9.55 -6.32
N LEU A 144 -15.63 -8.87 -5.18
CA LEU A 144 -15.41 -9.51 -3.88
C LEU A 144 -16.72 -9.95 -3.22
N LYS A 145 -17.40 -10.94 -3.81
CA LYS A 145 -18.71 -11.46 -3.35
C LYS A 145 -18.77 -12.98 -3.42
N GLY A 146 -19.26 -13.60 -2.35
CA GLY A 146 -19.38 -15.05 -2.26
C GLY A 146 -18.04 -15.76 -2.12
N ASP A 147 -18.03 -17.06 -2.38
CA ASP A 147 -16.83 -17.88 -2.28
C ASP A 147 -15.98 -17.73 -3.55
N LEU A 148 -14.75 -17.25 -3.39
CA LEU A 148 -13.80 -17.06 -4.50
C LEU A 148 -12.44 -17.67 -4.18
N ASP A 149 -11.82 -18.24 -5.21
CA ASP A 149 -10.45 -18.73 -5.13
C ASP A 149 -9.47 -17.55 -5.14
N LEU A 150 -8.56 -17.52 -4.16
CA LEU A 150 -7.49 -16.54 -4.04
C LEU A 150 -6.13 -17.25 -4.07
N THR A 151 -5.22 -16.75 -4.91
CA THR A 151 -3.80 -17.11 -4.86
C THR A 151 -2.99 -15.90 -4.43
N MET A 152 -2.18 -16.03 -3.37
CA MET A 152 -1.37 -14.94 -2.84
C MET A 152 -0.15 -15.46 -2.06
N GLY A 153 0.89 -14.64 -1.95
CA GLY A 153 2.08 -14.98 -1.18
C GLY A 153 2.93 -16.06 -1.83
N ASN A 154 3.97 -16.45 -1.11
CA ASN A 154 4.76 -17.64 -1.37
C ASN A 154 5.22 -18.24 -0.04
N ASN A 155 6.00 -19.31 -0.10
CA ASN A 155 6.46 -20.05 1.07
C ASN A 155 7.79 -19.56 1.66
N GLN A 156 8.22 -18.33 1.33
CA GLN A 156 9.52 -17.76 1.75
C GLN A 156 9.45 -17.07 3.11
N GLU A 157 8.29 -16.49 3.42
CA GLU A 157 7.92 -15.97 4.73
C GLU A 157 6.59 -16.58 5.16
N LEU A 158 6.30 -16.59 6.46
CA LEU A 158 4.93 -16.85 6.89
C LEU A 158 4.05 -15.65 6.56
N LEU A 159 2.84 -15.93 6.08
CA LEU A 159 1.86 -14.93 5.70
C LEU A 159 0.69 -14.92 6.69
N ASP A 160 0.35 -13.75 7.20
CA ASP A 160 -0.96 -13.47 7.82
C ASP A 160 -1.70 -12.51 6.88
N LEU A 161 -2.92 -12.89 6.48
CA LEU A 161 -3.69 -12.18 5.47
C LEU A 161 -5.09 -11.85 5.99
N LYS A 162 -5.43 -10.57 5.98
CA LYS A 162 -6.77 -10.07 6.36
C LYS A 162 -7.38 -9.22 5.25
N PHE A 163 -8.68 -9.37 5.06
CA PHE A 163 -9.50 -8.39 4.35
C PHE A 163 -10.30 -7.59 5.38
N LEU A 164 -10.21 -6.26 5.32
CA LEU A 164 -10.93 -5.34 6.18
C LEU A 164 -11.97 -4.59 5.31
N PHE A 165 -13.23 -4.95 5.49
CA PHE A 165 -14.38 -4.32 4.84
C PHE A 165 -14.95 -3.26 5.76
N ILE A 166 -14.69 -1.99 5.47
CA ILE A 166 -15.08 -0.85 6.31
C ILE A 166 -16.40 -0.30 5.76
N ALA A 167 -17.48 -0.48 6.52
CA ALA A 167 -18.82 -0.05 6.13
C ALA A 167 -18.90 1.48 6.01
N GLY A 168 -19.65 1.97 5.02
CA GLY A 168 -19.86 3.39 4.80
C GLY A 168 -20.14 3.72 3.34
N THR A 169 -20.04 5.00 3.00
CA THR A 169 -20.26 5.49 1.64
C THR A 169 -18.92 5.67 0.93
N PRO A 170 -18.65 4.97 -0.18
CA PRO A 170 -17.43 5.20 -0.96
C PRO A 170 -17.47 6.57 -1.65
N VAL A 171 -16.32 7.04 -2.12
CA VAL A 171 -16.20 8.31 -2.87
C VAL A 171 -17.12 8.34 -4.09
N ARG A 172 -17.18 7.23 -4.82
CA ARG A 172 -18.07 6.95 -5.95
C ARG A 172 -18.32 5.45 -5.99
N ASP A 173 -19.51 5.03 -6.39
CA ASP A 173 -19.80 3.60 -6.54
C ASP A 173 -18.91 3.01 -7.63
N VAL A 174 -18.30 1.85 -7.37
CA VAL A 174 -17.65 1.08 -8.42
C VAL A 174 -18.71 0.20 -9.07
N LEU A 175 -18.91 0.39 -10.36
CA LEU A 175 -19.96 -0.29 -11.11
C LEU A 175 -19.43 -1.58 -11.73
N THR A 176 -18.26 -1.52 -12.38
CA THR A 176 -17.60 -2.68 -12.98
C THR A 176 -16.09 -2.58 -12.89
N VAL A 177 -15.45 -3.75 -12.91
CA VAL A 177 -14.02 -3.94 -13.14
C VAL A 177 -13.86 -4.96 -14.24
N GLU A 178 -13.09 -4.63 -15.27
CA GLU A 178 -12.88 -5.49 -16.43
C GLU A 178 -11.38 -5.53 -16.76
N ASN A 179 -10.84 -6.72 -17.05
CA ASN A 179 -9.49 -6.79 -17.62
C ASN A 179 -9.52 -6.23 -19.06
N VAL A 180 -8.71 -5.21 -19.31
CA VAL A 180 -8.42 -4.79 -20.70
C VAL A 180 -7.64 -5.92 -21.37
N TYR A 181 -6.61 -6.43 -20.72
CA TYR A 181 -5.80 -7.53 -21.21
C TYR A 181 -5.72 -8.67 -20.21
N SER A 182 -5.52 -9.89 -20.71
CA SER A 182 -5.14 -11.02 -19.86
C SER A 182 -3.88 -10.66 -19.04
N PRO A 183 -3.67 -11.22 -17.83
CA PRO A 183 -2.44 -11.02 -17.08
C PRO A 183 -1.21 -11.67 -17.75
N GLY A 184 -1.41 -12.51 -18.76
CA GLY A 184 -0.35 -13.11 -19.58
C GLY A 184 -0.39 -14.62 -19.63
N LYS A 185 0.72 -15.22 -20.06
CA LYS A 185 0.90 -16.67 -20.07
C LYS A 185 1.40 -17.11 -18.70
N LEU A 186 0.84 -18.20 -18.16
CA LEU A 186 1.36 -18.81 -16.95
C LEU A 186 2.73 -19.45 -17.21
N ASP A 187 3.73 -18.97 -16.47
CA ASP A 187 5.11 -19.46 -16.41
C ASP A 187 5.38 -20.11 -15.05
N GLU A 188 6.21 -21.15 -15.03
CA GLU A 188 6.52 -21.90 -13.81
C GLU A 188 7.34 -21.09 -12.79
N HIS A 189 8.14 -20.13 -13.26
CA HIS A 189 9.00 -19.31 -12.42
C HIS A 189 8.41 -17.92 -12.18
N TYR A 190 7.90 -17.28 -13.24
CA TYR A 190 7.43 -15.90 -13.21
C TYR A 190 5.90 -15.76 -13.14
N SER A 191 5.15 -16.84 -12.90
CA SER A 191 3.67 -16.81 -12.90
C SER A 191 3.13 -16.21 -14.22
N TYR A 192 2.02 -15.48 -14.19
CA TYR A 192 1.49 -14.77 -15.35
C TYR A 192 2.46 -13.68 -15.82
N MET A 193 2.95 -13.84 -17.05
CA MET A 193 3.94 -12.94 -17.62
C MET A 193 3.82 -12.78 -19.14
N TYR A 194 4.45 -11.73 -19.64
CA TYR A 194 4.67 -11.47 -21.06
C TYR A 194 6.17 -11.34 -21.36
N ARG A 195 6.58 -11.82 -22.54
CA ARG A 195 7.92 -11.55 -23.08
C ARG A 195 7.98 -10.14 -23.63
N TYR A 196 9.09 -9.44 -23.39
CA TYR A 196 9.29 -8.06 -23.81
C TYR A 196 9.14 -7.90 -25.34
N SER A 197 9.76 -8.78 -26.12
CA SER A 197 9.60 -8.81 -27.58
C SER A 197 8.15 -8.93 -28.05
N ALA A 198 7.34 -9.72 -27.34
CA ALA A 198 5.94 -9.90 -27.71
C ALA A 198 5.12 -8.63 -27.46
N LEU A 199 5.43 -7.90 -26.39
CA LEU A 199 4.84 -6.61 -26.04
C LEU A 199 5.28 -5.51 -27.01
N ALA A 200 6.58 -5.33 -27.19
CA ALA A 200 7.15 -4.29 -28.06
C ALA A 200 6.80 -4.51 -29.55
N GLY A 201 6.63 -5.78 -29.96
CA GLY A 201 6.17 -6.15 -31.29
C GLY A 201 4.65 -6.15 -31.47
N ASP A 202 3.87 -5.71 -30.47
CA ASP A 202 2.40 -5.66 -30.49
C ASP A 202 1.72 -6.98 -30.92
N SER A 203 2.28 -8.10 -30.48
CA SER A 203 1.81 -9.44 -30.87
C SER A 203 0.84 -10.07 -29.85
N VAL A 204 0.72 -9.49 -28.66
CA VAL A 204 -0.06 -10.04 -27.53
C VAL A 204 -1.03 -9.05 -26.88
N LEU A 205 -0.75 -7.75 -26.90
CA LEU A 205 -1.58 -6.70 -26.28
C LEU A 205 -2.15 -5.72 -27.33
N GLN A 206 -2.69 -6.28 -28.42
CA GLN A 206 -3.26 -5.51 -29.53
C GLN A 206 -4.37 -4.57 -29.08
N ALA A 207 -4.62 -3.51 -29.85
CA ALA A 207 -5.71 -2.59 -29.59
C ALA A 207 -7.05 -3.33 -29.32
N LYS A 208 -7.68 -3.03 -28.18
CA LYS A 208 -8.94 -3.64 -27.75
C LYS A 208 -10.06 -2.60 -27.77
N GLU A 209 -11.16 -2.96 -28.41
CA GLU A 209 -12.40 -2.19 -28.35
C GLU A 209 -13.24 -2.64 -27.15
N LEU A 210 -13.65 -1.70 -26.32
CA LEU A 210 -14.52 -1.92 -25.16
C LEU A 210 -15.72 -0.99 -25.24
N ILE A 211 -16.91 -1.52 -25.00
CA ILE A 211 -18.12 -0.70 -24.90
C ILE A 211 -18.23 -0.22 -23.45
N LEU A 212 -18.15 1.09 -23.24
CA LEU A 212 -18.24 1.67 -21.92
C LEU A 212 -19.67 1.54 -21.38
N ARG A 213 -19.81 1.34 -20.06
CA ARG A 213 -21.11 1.29 -19.40
C ARG A 213 -21.88 2.60 -19.62
N PRO A 214 -23.10 2.60 -20.18
CA PRO A 214 -23.84 3.83 -20.48
C PRO A 214 -24.38 4.55 -19.25
N ASP A 215 -24.45 3.88 -18.10
CA ASP A 215 -24.92 4.43 -16.82
C ASP A 215 -23.77 4.78 -15.86
N ALA A 216 -22.51 4.74 -16.32
CA ALA A 216 -21.36 5.22 -15.57
C ALA A 216 -21.15 6.73 -15.78
N ALA A 217 -20.58 7.38 -14.77
CA ALA A 217 -20.21 8.80 -14.76
C ALA A 217 -18.69 9.01 -14.62
N GLY A 218 -17.91 7.93 -14.50
CA GLY A 218 -16.46 8.00 -14.43
C GLY A 218 -15.80 6.71 -14.90
N TYR A 219 -14.56 6.84 -15.39
CA TYR A 219 -13.76 5.72 -15.87
C TYR A 219 -12.28 5.90 -15.51
N ARG A 220 -11.64 4.81 -15.14
CA ARG A 220 -10.21 4.80 -14.81
C ARG A 220 -9.52 3.56 -15.36
N LEU A 221 -8.32 3.73 -15.90
CA LEU A 221 -7.41 2.63 -16.18
C LEU A 221 -6.45 2.45 -15.01
N LYS A 222 -6.25 1.20 -14.57
CA LYS A 222 -5.20 0.83 -13.61
C LYS A 222 -4.21 -0.10 -14.30
N ALA A 223 -2.93 0.17 -14.11
CA ALA A 223 -1.84 -0.71 -14.49
C ALA A 223 -1.03 -1.11 -13.26
N ILE A 224 -0.64 -2.38 -13.18
CA ILE A 224 0.32 -2.89 -12.18
C ILE A 224 1.39 -3.59 -12.98
N ILE A 225 2.62 -3.08 -13.01
CA ILE A 225 3.67 -3.55 -13.93
C ILE A 225 4.99 -3.69 -13.19
N SER A 226 5.66 -4.81 -13.35
CA SER A 226 7.06 -5.00 -12.94
C SER A 226 7.88 -5.66 -14.04
N GLY A 227 9.08 -5.12 -14.27
CA GLY A 227 10.07 -5.67 -15.20
C GLY A 227 11.02 -6.66 -14.49
N HIS A 228 11.39 -7.72 -15.19
CA HIS A 228 12.21 -8.83 -14.68
C HIS A 228 13.21 -9.31 -15.74
N GLY A 229 14.31 -9.91 -15.28
CA GLY A 229 15.38 -10.42 -16.13
C GLY A 229 16.59 -9.48 -16.19
N HIS A 230 17.70 -10.00 -16.72
CA HIS A 230 19.00 -9.33 -16.79
C HIS A 230 19.59 -9.45 -18.21
N GLU A 231 18.74 -9.28 -19.21
CA GLU A 231 19.03 -9.54 -20.61
C GLU A 231 19.63 -8.32 -21.30
N GLY A 232 20.50 -8.53 -22.29
CA GLY A 232 21.07 -7.44 -23.07
C GLY A 232 22.04 -6.53 -22.29
N PRO A 233 22.48 -5.42 -22.92
CA PRO A 233 23.51 -4.55 -22.34
C PRO A 233 23.03 -3.74 -21.13
N ASP A 234 21.73 -3.44 -21.05
CA ASP A 234 21.13 -2.63 -19.98
C ASP A 234 20.47 -3.50 -18.89
N ASN A 235 20.69 -4.82 -18.93
CA ASN A 235 20.12 -5.79 -18.00
C ASN A 235 18.59 -5.70 -17.92
N CYS A 236 17.93 -5.74 -19.08
CA CYS A 236 16.47 -5.69 -19.17
C CYS A 236 15.83 -6.97 -18.62
N CYS A 237 14.74 -6.90 -17.87
CA CYS A 237 13.97 -5.69 -17.62
C CYS A 237 13.88 -5.33 -16.14
N GLU A 238 14.76 -5.87 -15.30
CA GLU A 238 14.80 -5.51 -13.88
C GLU A 238 15.51 -4.16 -13.64
N TRP A 239 16.61 -3.89 -14.36
CA TRP A 239 17.56 -2.82 -14.02
C TRP A 239 17.57 -1.63 -14.96
N THR A 240 16.56 -1.55 -15.83
CA THR A 240 16.47 -0.50 -16.85
C THR A 240 15.10 0.14 -16.77
N ASP A 241 15.10 1.47 -16.76
CA ASP A 241 13.89 2.26 -16.88
C ASP A 241 13.38 2.21 -18.33
N LYS A 242 12.09 1.89 -18.49
CA LYS A 242 11.41 1.85 -19.78
C LYS A 242 10.12 2.65 -19.70
N TRP A 243 9.84 3.39 -20.77
CA TRP A 243 8.55 4.07 -20.89
C TRP A 243 7.47 3.12 -21.42
N HIS A 244 6.25 3.39 -20.97
CA HIS A 244 5.01 2.72 -21.30
C HIS A 244 4.00 3.77 -21.73
N ALA A 245 3.01 3.38 -22.51
CA ALA A 245 1.99 4.30 -22.97
C ALA A 245 0.63 3.64 -23.17
N TYR A 246 -0.41 4.46 -22.95
CA TYR A 246 -1.77 4.15 -23.37
C TYR A 246 -2.18 5.06 -24.51
N TRP A 247 -2.74 4.44 -25.54
CA TRP A 247 -3.42 5.12 -26.62
C TRP A 247 -4.92 4.92 -26.49
N LEU A 248 -5.67 6.02 -26.50
CA LEU A 248 -7.13 6.00 -26.46
C LEU A 248 -7.63 6.53 -27.80
N ASN A 249 -8.48 5.75 -28.48
CA ASN A 249 -9.07 6.10 -29.78
C ASN A 249 -8.02 6.56 -30.82
N GLY A 250 -6.84 5.93 -30.80
CA GLY A 250 -5.72 6.24 -31.71
C GLY A 250 -4.81 7.40 -31.27
N ASN A 251 -5.05 8.04 -30.13
CA ASN A 251 -4.21 9.12 -29.60
C ASN A 251 -3.38 8.66 -28.40
N LYS A 252 -2.05 8.86 -28.44
CA LYS A 252 -1.15 8.59 -27.30
C LYS A 252 -1.50 9.55 -26.17
N THR A 253 -2.23 9.03 -25.20
CA THR A 253 -2.89 9.84 -24.16
C THR A 253 -2.02 9.91 -22.90
N TYR A 254 -1.46 8.78 -22.49
CA TYR A 254 -0.59 8.68 -21.34
C TYR A 254 0.74 8.08 -21.73
N THR A 255 1.82 8.60 -21.15
CA THR A 255 3.16 8.01 -21.21
C THR A 255 3.78 8.14 -19.83
N TRP A 256 4.32 7.05 -19.32
CA TRP A 256 4.94 7.00 -18.00
C TRP A 256 6.10 6.02 -18.00
N ASN A 257 6.98 6.16 -17.02
CA ASN A 257 8.11 5.27 -16.80
C ASN A 257 7.79 4.33 -15.64
N ILE A 258 8.30 3.09 -15.69
CA ILE A 258 8.30 2.23 -14.50
C ILE A 258 9.70 2.21 -13.91
N TRP A 259 9.87 2.92 -12.80
CA TRP A 259 11.14 3.01 -12.09
C TRP A 259 10.88 3.37 -10.64
N LYS A 260 11.51 2.64 -9.71
CA LYS A 260 11.27 2.80 -8.28
C LYS A 260 12.58 3.00 -7.53
N ASP A 261 12.64 4.09 -6.75
CA ASP A 261 13.76 4.36 -5.83
C ASP A 261 13.73 3.40 -4.64
N CYS A 262 14.76 2.58 -4.52
CA CYS A 262 14.84 1.54 -3.49
C CYS A 262 15.76 1.91 -2.32
N GLY A 263 16.61 2.94 -2.45
CA GLY A 263 17.66 3.25 -1.48
C GLY A 263 17.13 3.62 -0.10
N ASN A 264 15.87 4.10 -0.04
CA ASN A 264 15.18 4.51 1.18
C ASN A 264 14.07 3.56 1.62
N ASN A 265 14.11 2.29 1.20
CA ASN A 265 13.14 1.29 1.64
C ASN A 265 13.08 1.19 3.18
N ALA A 266 11.86 1.17 3.73
CA ALA A 266 11.60 1.03 5.15
C ALA A 266 11.98 -0.36 5.69
N VAL A 267 11.98 -1.39 4.84
CA VAL A 267 12.48 -2.71 5.19
C VAL A 267 14.00 -2.73 5.01
N TYR A 268 14.75 -2.45 6.08
CA TYR A 268 16.21 -2.41 6.07
C TYR A 268 16.81 -2.86 7.41
N PRO A 269 18.09 -3.30 7.43
CA PRO A 269 18.90 -3.68 6.27
C PRO A 269 18.49 -5.05 5.72
N GLN A 270 18.67 -5.25 4.40
CA GLN A 270 18.50 -6.56 3.75
C GLN A 270 19.84 -7.10 3.23
N GLY A 271 20.01 -8.42 3.17
CA GLY A 271 21.28 -9.07 2.86
C GLY A 271 21.62 -9.24 1.38
N GLY A 272 21.03 -8.43 0.50
CA GLY A 272 21.19 -8.50 -0.96
C GLY A 272 21.32 -7.12 -1.59
N THR A 273 21.02 -7.02 -2.88
CA THR A 273 21.19 -5.81 -3.70
C THR A 273 20.03 -4.81 -3.55
N TRP A 274 19.28 -4.86 -2.44
CA TRP A 274 18.08 -4.06 -2.17
C TRP A 274 18.20 -2.53 -2.38
N PRO A 275 19.36 -1.86 -2.23
CA PRO A 275 19.41 -0.41 -2.38
C PRO A 275 19.30 0.10 -3.83
N TYR A 276 19.47 -0.78 -4.83
CA TYR A 276 19.43 -0.37 -6.23
C TYR A 276 18.00 -0.28 -6.75
N ASP A 277 17.75 0.67 -7.63
CA ASP A 277 16.42 0.89 -8.20
C ASP A 277 16.06 -0.20 -9.23
N ARG A 278 14.76 -0.53 -9.32
CA ARG A 278 14.24 -1.48 -10.32
C ARG A 278 13.03 -0.94 -11.05
N ALA A 279 12.70 -1.62 -12.15
CA ALA A 279 11.54 -1.35 -13.00
C ALA A 279 10.19 -1.63 -12.30
N GLY A 280 9.74 -0.69 -11.47
CA GLY A 280 8.41 -0.67 -10.84
C GLY A 280 8.30 -1.44 -9.51
N TRP A 281 9.40 -1.85 -8.91
CA TRP A 281 9.41 -2.59 -7.64
C TRP A 281 10.73 -2.41 -6.87
N CYS A 282 10.74 -2.79 -5.60
CA CYS A 282 11.93 -2.93 -4.77
C CYS A 282 11.78 -4.20 -3.92
N PRO A 283 12.87 -4.92 -3.61
CA PRO A 283 12.84 -6.03 -2.65
C PRO A 283 12.22 -5.58 -1.32
N GLY A 284 11.18 -6.26 -0.85
CA GLY A 284 10.46 -5.91 0.38
C GLY A 284 9.38 -4.84 0.20
N THR A 285 8.84 -4.64 -1.00
CA THR A 285 7.80 -3.63 -1.27
C THR A 285 6.70 -4.14 -2.20
N LYS A 286 5.55 -3.45 -2.14
CA LYS A 286 4.50 -3.56 -3.16
C LYS A 286 5.05 -3.09 -4.51
N VAL A 287 4.65 -3.77 -5.60
CA VAL A 287 4.85 -3.25 -6.97
C VAL A 287 3.99 -2.01 -7.14
N ASP A 288 4.51 -1.03 -7.88
CA ASP A 288 3.80 0.24 -8.07
C ASP A 288 2.54 0.08 -8.92
N GLU A 289 1.53 0.89 -8.58
CA GLU A 289 0.25 0.94 -9.27
C GLU A 289 0.10 2.29 -9.96
N TYR A 290 -0.27 2.27 -11.24
CA TYR A 290 -0.46 3.46 -12.05
C TYR A 290 -1.94 3.62 -12.38
N SER A 291 -2.52 4.77 -12.06
CA SER A 291 -3.93 5.06 -12.23
C SER A 291 -4.12 6.25 -13.18
N PHE A 292 -5.00 6.09 -14.16
CA PHE A 292 -5.27 7.10 -15.18
C PHE A 292 -6.77 7.35 -15.26
N GLU A 293 -7.23 8.50 -14.77
CA GLU A 293 -8.61 8.94 -14.98
C GLU A 293 -8.82 9.22 -16.47
N ILE A 294 -9.79 8.56 -17.10
CA ILE A 294 -10.09 8.77 -18.52
C ILE A 294 -11.48 9.37 -18.73
N THR A 295 -12.19 9.70 -17.64
CA THR A 295 -13.55 10.23 -17.63
C THR A 295 -13.76 11.36 -18.64
N ASP A 296 -12.88 12.36 -18.65
CA ASP A 296 -13.00 13.53 -19.55
C ASP A 296 -12.55 13.26 -21.00
N LEU A 297 -12.14 12.03 -21.30
CA LEU A 297 -11.60 11.62 -22.61
C LEU A 297 -12.52 10.66 -23.35
N VAL A 298 -13.59 10.20 -22.70
CA VAL A 298 -14.52 9.20 -23.23
C VAL A 298 -15.96 9.57 -22.89
N GLU A 299 -16.91 9.01 -23.62
CA GLU A 299 -18.33 9.26 -23.41
C GLU A 299 -19.03 7.97 -22.93
N PRO A 300 -19.96 8.06 -21.95
CA PRO A 300 -20.72 6.90 -21.53
C PRO A 300 -21.48 6.21 -22.66
N GLY A 301 -21.38 4.88 -22.72
CA GLY A 301 -22.02 4.07 -23.77
C GLY A 301 -21.26 4.03 -25.09
N ALA A 302 -20.20 4.84 -25.26
CA ALA A 302 -19.37 4.81 -26.45
C ALA A 302 -18.44 3.58 -26.46
N THR A 303 -18.03 3.17 -27.65
CA THR A 303 -16.90 2.27 -27.82
C THR A 303 -15.60 3.06 -27.67
N VAL A 304 -14.73 2.63 -26.77
CA VAL A 304 -13.36 3.13 -26.65
C VAL A 304 -12.39 2.08 -27.19
N THR A 305 -11.42 2.51 -27.99
CA THR A 305 -10.28 1.68 -28.37
C THR A 305 -9.13 1.99 -27.41
N ILE A 306 -8.66 0.97 -26.69
CA ILE A 306 -7.51 1.06 -25.79
C ILE A 306 -6.37 0.27 -26.40
N ASN A 307 -5.21 0.89 -26.59
CA ASN A 307 -4.00 0.21 -27.02
C ASN A 307 -2.85 0.51 -26.04
N TYR A 308 -2.04 -0.51 -25.78
CA TYR A 308 -0.87 -0.40 -24.93
C TYR A 308 0.40 -0.45 -25.77
N GLU A 309 1.37 0.41 -25.45
CA GLU A 309 2.67 0.44 -26.08
C GLU A 309 3.76 0.48 -25.01
N ILE A 310 4.89 -0.15 -25.28
CA ILE A 310 6.10 -0.09 -24.47
C ILE A 310 7.27 0.32 -25.36
N GLU A 311 8.27 0.97 -24.76
CA GLU A 311 9.54 1.23 -25.41
C GLU A 311 10.06 -0.01 -26.18
N PRO A 312 10.51 0.14 -27.44
CA PRO A 312 11.13 -0.97 -28.14
C PRO A 312 12.50 -1.36 -27.55
N PRO A 313 12.89 -2.65 -27.58
CA PRO A 313 14.20 -3.09 -27.13
C PRO A 313 15.32 -2.45 -27.97
N LEU A 314 16.42 -2.07 -27.32
CA LEU A 314 17.57 -1.47 -27.98
C LEU A 314 18.42 -2.50 -28.75
N ASP A 315 18.38 -3.75 -28.29
CA ASP A 315 19.16 -4.87 -28.80
C ASP A 315 18.33 -6.16 -28.73
N GLU A 316 18.56 -7.09 -29.67
CA GLU A 316 17.79 -8.34 -29.77
C GLU A 316 17.90 -9.23 -28.52
N ARG A 317 18.94 -9.08 -27.69
CA ARG A 317 19.06 -9.82 -26.43
C ARG A 317 18.01 -9.40 -25.42
N GLU A 318 17.63 -8.12 -25.38
CA GLU A 318 16.58 -7.64 -24.47
C GLU A 318 15.21 -8.27 -24.76
N ASN A 319 15.00 -8.81 -25.96
CA ASN A 319 13.76 -9.49 -26.35
C ASN A 319 13.31 -10.59 -25.38
N LEU A 320 14.26 -11.18 -24.64
CA LEU A 320 14.03 -12.23 -23.65
C LEU A 320 13.56 -11.69 -22.29
N GLY A 321 13.66 -10.38 -22.05
CA GLY A 321 13.16 -9.72 -20.84
C GLY A 321 11.67 -10.01 -20.61
N ILE A 322 11.23 -9.84 -19.37
CA ILE A 322 9.91 -10.27 -18.91
C ILE A 322 9.21 -9.11 -18.21
N TYR A 323 7.91 -8.98 -18.45
CA TYR A 323 7.04 -8.10 -17.66
C TYR A 323 5.90 -8.91 -17.06
N ARG A 324 5.64 -8.68 -15.78
CA ARG A 324 4.45 -9.17 -15.09
C ARG A 324 3.49 -8.01 -14.95
N MET A 325 2.29 -8.13 -15.51
CA MET A 325 1.41 -6.97 -15.61
C MET A 325 -0.08 -7.27 -15.53
N ALA A 326 -0.83 -6.22 -15.21
CA ALA A 326 -2.27 -6.18 -15.38
C ALA A 326 -2.69 -4.81 -15.89
N HIS A 327 -3.73 -4.79 -16.73
CA HIS A 327 -4.35 -3.58 -17.25
C HIS A 327 -5.86 -3.73 -17.11
N GLN A 328 -6.47 -2.90 -16.29
CA GLN A 328 -7.87 -3.04 -15.89
C GLN A 328 -8.61 -1.72 -16.07
N LEU A 329 -9.85 -1.80 -16.55
CA LEU A 329 -10.77 -0.69 -16.70
C LEU A 329 -11.81 -0.75 -15.58
N PHE A 330 -12.00 0.38 -14.92
CA PHE A 330 -13.00 0.56 -13.87
C PHE A 330 -14.04 1.55 -14.36
N SER A 331 -15.32 1.24 -14.13
CA SER A 331 -16.44 2.15 -14.37
C SER A 331 -17.05 2.57 -13.04
N TYR A 332 -17.39 3.85 -12.91
CA TYR A 332 -17.84 4.45 -11.66
C TYR A 332 -19.16 5.20 -11.80
N GLY A 333 -19.93 5.24 -10.71
CA GLY A 333 -21.07 6.14 -10.56
C GLY A 333 -20.63 7.59 -10.33
N THR A 334 -21.61 8.47 -10.11
CA THR A 334 -21.34 9.86 -9.74
C THR A 334 -20.67 9.94 -8.36
N PRO A 335 -19.85 10.98 -8.09
CA PRO A 335 -19.35 11.24 -6.75
C PRO A 335 -20.49 11.34 -5.72
N HIS A 336 -20.32 10.72 -4.55
CA HIS A 336 -21.32 10.78 -3.46
C HIS A 336 -21.28 12.10 -2.69
N PHE A 337 -20.14 12.79 -2.72
CA PHE A 337 -19.89 14.00 -1.94
C PHE A 337 -19.67 15.20 -2.85
N SER A 338 -20.14 16.37 -2.42
CA SER A 338 -19.82 17.64 -3.08
C SER A 338 -18.57 18.23 -2.45
N VAL A 339 -18.53 18.30 -1.11
CA VAL A 339 -17.45 18.92 -0.34
C VAL A 339 -16.86 17.87 0.61
N ASN A 340 -15.80 17.17 0.18
CA ASN A 340 -15.12 16.19 1.03
C ASN A 340 -13.59 16.24 0.82
N ALA A 341 -12.85 16.45 1.90
CA ALA A 341 -11.42 16.26 1.98
C ALA A 341 -11.08 15.04 2.85
N GLU A 342 -10.63 13.96 2.22
CA GLU A 342 -10.21 12.74 2.91
C GLU A 342 -8.76 12.91 3.40
N LEU A 343 -8.54 12.72 4.70
CA LEU A 343 -7.19 12.58 5.26
C LEU A 343 -6.71 11.15 4.96
N LYS A 344 -5.82 10.99 3.98
CA LYS A 344 -5.31 9.68 3.55
C LYS A 344 -4.35 9.11 4.59
N GLU A 345 -3.33 9.90 4.94
CA GLU A 345 -2.19 9.43 5.73
C GLU A 345 -1.66 10.56 6.63
N VAL A 346 -1.06 10.16 7.77
CA VAL A 346 -0.16 11.01 8.54
C VAL A 346 1.24 10.41 8.36
N ILE A 347 2.04 11.07 7.53
CA ILE A 347 3.38 10.60 7.12
C ILE A 347 4.35 10.72 8.30
N ASN A 348 4.31 11.87 8.99
CA ASN A 348 5.03 12.10 10.23
C ASN A 348 4.33 13.17 11.09
N PRO A 349 4.47 13.12 12.43
CA PRO A 349 5.00 12.00 13.20
C PRO A 349 4.12 10.76 13.04
N SER A 350 4.70 9.57 12.91
CA SER A 350 3.96 8.34 12.72
C SER A 350 4.72 7.13 13.27
N SER A 351 3.97 6.10 13.69
CA SER A 351 4.52 4.80 14.07
C SER A 351 4.26 3.71 13.02
N GLU A 352 3.77 4.08 11.84
CA GLU A 352 3.56 3.13 10.76
C GLU A 352 4.90 2.70 10.15
N ASP A 353 5.02 1.40 9.93
CA ASP A 353 6.22 0.73 9.41
C ASP A 353 6.75 1.39 8.12
N ASP A 354 5.85 1.74 7.20
CA ASP A 354 6.16 2.35 5.89
C ASP A 354 6.89 3.71 6.01
N TYR A 355 6.74 4.43 7.13
CA TYR A 355 7.40 5.72 7.37
C TYR A 355 8.53 5.66 8.40
N SER A 356 8.96 4.46 8.79
CA SER A 356 10.01 4.26 9.82
C SER A 356 11.38 4.89 9.46
N ARG A 357 11.64 5.21 8.19
CA ARG A 357 12.88 5.88 7.74
C ARG A 357 12.94 7.37 8.05
N ILE A 358 11.77 7.99 8.21
CA ILE A 358 11.61 9.42 8.45
C ILE A 358 10.99 9.69 9.84
N ASN A 359 10.72 8.64 10.60
CA ASN A 359 10.22 8.67 11.97
C ASN A 359 11.17 7.90 12.90
N PRO A 360 11.22 8.22 14.20
CA PRO A 360 10.51 9.32 14.86
C PRO A 360 11.07 10.69 14.44
N THR A 361 10.18 11.67 14.28
CA THR A 361 10.56 13.06 14.10
C THR A 361 9.57 13.99 14.82
N LEU A 362 10.07 15.12 15.31
CA LEU A 362 9.27 16.21 15.87
C LEU A 362 9.23 17.43 14.93
N PHE A 363 9.87 17.31 13.77
CA PHE A 363 9.95 18.34 12.74
C PHE A 363 8.82 18.16 11.73
N GLU A 364 8.34 19.30 11.24
CA GLU A 364 7.51 19.43 10.04
C GLU A 364 6.52 18.27 9.84
N PRO A 365 5.46 18.13 10.66
CA PRO A 365 4.48 17.08 10.45
C PRO A 365 3.91 17.13 9.03
N ARG A 366 3.86 15.99 8.34
CA ARG A 366 3.35 15.91 6.96
C ARG A 366 2.15 14.98 6.89
N ILE A 367 1.17 15.40 6.11
CA ILE A 367 -0.08 14.67 5.90
C ILE A 367 -0.38 14.56 4.41
N LEU A 368 -1.01 13.47 4.01
CA LEU A 368 -1.53 13.28 2.66
C LEU A 368 -3.03 13.50 2.68
N VAL A 369 -3.52 14.41 1.83
CA VAL A 369 -4.95 14.74 1.72
C VAL A 369 -5.40 14.54 0.28
N GLN A 370 -6.61 14.00 0.10
CA GLN A 370 -7.26 13.83 -1.19
C GLN A 370 -8.54 14.67 -1.25
N ASN A 371 -8.85 15.26 -2.40
CA ASN A 371 -10.20 15.74 -2.65
C ASN A 371 -11.11 14.54 -3.01
N SER A 372 -11.99 14.16 -2.08
CA SER A 372 -12.96 13.08 -2.26
C SER A 372 -14.37 13.62 -2.57
N GLY A 373 -14.52 14.93 -2.82
CA GLY A 373 -15.76 15.57 -3.26
C GLY A 373 -15.66 16.16 -4.68
N SER A 374 -16.80 16.34 -5.34
CA SER A 374 -16.84 16.87 -6.71
C SER A 374 -16.45 18.35 -6.81
N ASP A 375 -16.60 19.14 -5.75
CA ASP A 375 -16.19 20.54 -5.72
C ASP A 375 -14.66 20.68 -5.59
N VAL A 376 -14.09 21.62 -6.34
CA VAL A 376 -12.66 21.94 -6.23
C VAL A 376 -12.36 22.54 -4.86
N ILE A 377 -11.40 21.95 -4.13
CA ILE A 377 -10.95 22.47 -2.84
C ILE A 377 -9.95 23.61 -3.08
N ARG A 378 -10.28 24.79 -2.55
CA ARG A 378 -9.43 26.00 -2.60
C ARG A 378 -8.81 26.36 -1.27
N ASN A 379 -9.42 25.94 -0.18
CA ASN A 379 -8.90 26.15 1.16
C ASN A 379 -9.38 25.06 2.12
N MET A 380 -8.54 24.76 3.11
CA MET A 380 -8.88 23.87 4.23
C MET A 380 -8.44 24.49 5.54
N ARG A 381 -9.20 24.25 6.61
CA ARG A 381 -8.79 24.56 7.99
C ARG A 381 -8.44 23.25 8.68
N ILE A 382 -7.19 23.09 9.05
CA ILE A 382 -6.64 21.85 9.58
C ILE A 382 -6.23 22.09 11.03
N THR A 383 -6.77 21.29 11.96
CA THR A 383 -6.38 21.29 13.38
C THR A 383 -5.52 20.08 13.67
N TYR A 384 -4.43 20.27 14.41
CA TYR A 384 -3.46 19.19 14.65
C TYR A 384 -2.64 19.42 15.92
N GLY A 385 -2.11 18.34 16.50
CA GLY A 385 -1.31 18.38 17.72
C GLY A 385 -1.43 17.11 18.54
N MET A 386 -1.00 17.15 19.79
CA MET A 386 -1.26 16.06 20.74
C MET A 386 -2.74 16.01 21.10
N LEU A 387 -3.30 14.80 21.21
CA LEU A 387 -4.73 14.59 21.44
C LEU A 387 -5.27 15.36 22.66
N ASP A 388 -4.55 15.30 23.78
CA ASP A 388 -4.89 15.97 25.04
C ASP A 388 -4.11 17.28 25.25
N GLY A 389 -3.42 17.76 24.21
CA GLY A 389 -2.58 18.96 24.25
C GLY A 389 -3.23 20.19 23.61
N VAL A 390 -2.46 21.27 23.52
CA VAL A 390 -2.85 22.46 22.75
C VAL A 390 -2.78 22.13 21.26
N GLN A 391 -3.90 22.25 20.56
CA GLN A 391 -3.94 22.02 19.12
C GLN A 391 -3.60 23.31 18.34
N SER A 392 -2.77 23.15 17.32
CA SER A 392 -2.49 24.16 16.31
C SER A 392 -3.60 24.20 15.25
N THR A 393 -3.75 25.34 14.58
CA THR A 393 -4.63 25.48 13.43
C THR A 393 -3.87 26.02 12.24
N TYR A 394 -3.87 25.28 11.13
CA TYR A 394 -3.30 25.68 9.85
C TYR A 394 -4.40 25.97 8.82
N ARG A 395 -4.16 26.95 7.95
CA ARG A 395 -5.07 27.32 6.86
C ARG A 395 -4.38 27.07 5.52
N TRP A 396 -4.65 25.91 4.94
CA TRP A 396 -4.15 25.55 3.62
C TRP A 396 -4.91 26.32 2.54
N ARG A 397 -4.21 26.70 1.46
CA ARG A 397 -4.78 27.30 0.24
C ARG A 397 -4.12 26.67 -0.96
N GLY A 398 -4.90 26.35 -1.98
CA GLY A 398 -4.41 25.76 -3.21
C GLY A 398 -5.52 25.53 -4.22
N LEU A 399 -5.28 24.57 -5.12
CA LEU A 399 -6.25 24.06 -6.06
C LEU A 399 -6.11 22.53 -5.99
N LEU A 400 -7.10 21.84 -5.45
CA LEU A 400 -7.11 20.38 -5.41
C LEU A 400 -8.41 19.91 -6.07
N VAL A 401 -8.30 19.41 -7.30
CA VAL A 401 -9.46 18.92 -8.06
C VAL A 401 -9.86 17.52 -7.61
N PHE A 402 -11.06 17.07 -7.97
CA PHE A 402 -11.59 15.77 -7.56
C PHE A 402 -10.57 14.63 -7.81
N LEU A 403 -10.38 13.77 -6.80
CA LEU A 403 -9.41 12.66 -6.72
C LEU A 403 -7.93 13.04 -6.71
N GLU A 404 -7.60 14.32 -6.87
CA GLU A 404 -6.22 14.79 -6.72
C GLU A 404 -5.78 14.69 -5.25
N GLN A 405 -4.51 14.37 -5.05
CA GLN A 405 -3.87 14.29 -3.74
C GLN A 405 -2.78 15.35 -3.60
N THR A 406 -2.57 15.80 -2.36
CA THR A 406 -1.48 16.72 -2.04
C THR A 406 -0.90 16.39 -0.66
N GLU A 407 0.43 16.41 -0.58
CA GLU A 407 1.14 16.37 0.69
C GLU A 407 1.20 17.79 1.28
N ILE A 408 0.82 17.91 2.54
CA ILE A 408 0.82 19.19 3.27
C ILE A 408 1.81 19.09 4.42
N ALA A 409 2.88 19.88 4.34
CA ALA A 409 3.75 20.17 5.46
C ALA A 409 3.06 21.15 6.42
N LEU A 410 2.96 20.76 7.69
CA LEU A 410 2.38 21.56 8.76
C LEU A 410 3.50 22.19 9.59
N PRO A 411 3.31 23.43 10.07
CA PRO A 411 4.22 24.03 11.04
C PRO A 411 4.36 23.18 12.31
N ILE A 412 5.53 23.20 12.95
CA ILE A 412 5.79 22.48 14.20
C ILE A 412 4.71 22.84 15.25
N PRO A 413 3.95 21.86 15.79
CA PRO A 413 2.92 22.12 16.78
C PRO A 413 3.52 22.32 18.17
N ASP A 414 2.67 22.64 19.14
CA ASP A 414 3.09 22.68 20.55
C ASP A 414 3.33 21.26 21.08
N TRP A 415 4.61 20.93 21.32
CA TRP A 415 5.04 19.67 21.93
C TRP A 415 5.12 19.74 23.47
N SER A 416 4.62 20.80 24.10
CA SER A 416 4.66 20.97 25.56
C SER A 416 4.02 19.80 26.31
N GLY A 417 4.82 19.12 27.13
CA GLY A 417 4.36 17.95 27.91
C GLY A 417 4.61 16.60 27.24
N LEU A 418 5.22 16.55 26.05
CA LEU A 418 5.67 15.31 25.43
C LEU A 418 6.87 14.73 26.21
N ASN A 419 6.62 13.67 26.99
CA ASN A 419 7.62 12.99 27.82
C ASN A 419 7.59 11.45 27.71
N GLN A 420 6.60 10.93 26.98
CA GLN A 420 6.46 9.54 26.55
C GLN A 420 5.74 9.55 25.20
N ASP A 421 5.62 8.39 24.55
CA ASP A 421 4.83 8.25 23.33
C ASP A 421 3.38 8.71 23.57
N GLN A 422 2.87 9.56 22.67
CA GLN A 422 1.53 10.13 22.79
C GLN A 422 0.78 10.08 21.45
N THR A 423 -0.54 10.17 21.52
CA THR A 423 -1.39 10.22 20.33
C THR A 423 -1.30 11.59 19.66
N PHE A 424 -0.88 11.59 18.39
CA PHE A 424 -1.03 12.73 17.50
C PHE A 424 -2.39 12.66 16.82
N VAL A 425 -3.05 13.79 16.68
CA VAL A 425 -4.32 13.91 15.97
C VAL A 425 -4.21 14.98 14.89
N VAL A 426 -4.82 14.71 13.74
CA VAL A 426 -5.06 15.69 12.68
C VAL A 426 -6.54 15.61 12.29
N GLU A 427 -7.16 16.77 12.09
CA GLU A 427 -8.54 16.90 11.66
C GLU A 427 -8.69 18.04 10.64
N ILE A 428 -9.36 17.76 9.52
CA ILE A 428 -9.80 18.76 8.55
C ILE A 428 -11.13 19.33 9.03
N ALA A 429 -11.06 20.44 9.76
CA ALA A 429 -12.19 21.05 10.45
C ALA A 429 -13.11 21.91 9.55
N ALA A 430 -12.69 22.21 8.32
CA ALA A 430 -13.53 22.84 7.29
C ALA A 430 -12.86 22.75 5.90
N VAL A 431 -13.68 22.61 4.86
CA VAL A 431 -13.29 22.58 3.45
C VAL A 431 -14.06 23.68 2.72
N ASN A 432 -13.36 24.58 2.03
CA ASN A 432 -13.97 25.76 1.39
C ASN A 432 -14.84 26.62 2.33
N GLY A 433 -14.55 26.62 3.64
CA GLY A 433 -15.33 27.31 4.66
C GLY A 433 -16.63 26.59 5.07
N MET A 434 -16.91 25.41 4.51
CA MET A 434 -18.04 24.55 4.84
C MET A 434 -17.59 23.36 5.68
N ARG A 435 -18.56 22.68 6.29
CA ARG A 435 -18.33 21.39 6.95
C ARG A 435 -18.14 20.33 5.87
N ASP A 436 -17.27 19.37 6.15
CA ASP A 436 -17.09 18.19 5.31
C ASP A 436 -18.37 17.34 5.24
N ASP A 437 -18.72 16.86 4.05
CA ASP A 437 -19.86 15.97 3.79
C ASP A 437 -19.68 14.60 4.45
N TYR A 438 -18.42 14.17 4.68
CA TYR A 438 -18.11 12.88 5.29
C TYR A 438 -17.07 12.97 6.43
N PRO A 439 -17.43 13.54 7.59
CA PRO A 439 -16.48 13.81 8.69
C PRO A 439 -15.70 12.61 9.23
N GLN A 440 -16.12 11.38 8.93
CA GLN A 440 -15.47 10.14 9.36
C GLN A 440 -14.08 9.95 8.75
N ASP A 441 -13.81 10.51 7.57
CA ASP A 441 -12.51 10.41 6.90
C ASP A 441 -11.66 11.68 7.03
N SER A 442 -12.22 12.73 7.63
CA SER A 442 -11.55 14.03 7.85
C SER A 442 -10.63 14.04 9.08
N ARG A 443 -10.57 12.96 9.87
CA ARG A 443 -9.78 12.87 11.11
C ARG A 443 -8.97 11.58 11.18
N ARG A 444 -7.68 11.70 11.51
CA ARG A 444 -6.81 10.54 11.80
C ARG A 444 -5.98 10.76 13.05
N THR A 445 -5.57 9.64 13.62
CA THR A 445 -4.66 9.60 14.76
C THR A 445 -3.51 8.65 14.48
N THR A 446 -2.33 9.00 14.97
CA THR A 446 -1.14 8.17 14.95
C THR A 446 -0.38 8.35 16.27
N ARG A 447 0.81 7.79 16.41
CA ARG A 447 1.66 7.95 17.60
C ARG A 447 2.87 8.81 17.30
N VAL A 448 3.10 9.81 18.15
CA VAL A 448 4.38 10.49 18.25
C VAL A 448 5.27 9.65 19.13
N GLN A 449 6.38 9.19 18.56
CA GLN A 449 7.45 8.54 19.31
C GLN A 449 8.53 9.56 19.65
N ILE A 450 9.07 9.48 20.86
CA ILE A 450 10.14 10.40 21.27
C ILE A 450 11.45 10.00 20.58
N PRO A 451 12.09 10.92 19.81
CA PRO A 451 13.39 10.65 19.21
C PRO A 451 14.46 10.34 20.27
N ALA A 452 15.56 9.71 19.85
CA ALA A 452 16.66 9.40 20.76
C ALA A 452 17.17 10.65 21.49
N VAL A 453 17.19 10.61 22.82
CA VAL A 453 17.70 11.69 23.67
C VAL A 453 19.20 11.52 23.84
N LEU A 454 19.97 12.47 23.33
CA LEU A 454 21.43 12.52 23.42
C LEU A 454 21.88 13.53 24.48
N PRO A 455 23.05 13.36 25.11
CA PRO A 455 23.66 14.39 25.96
C PRO A 455 24.02 15.63 25.13
N GLU A 456 24.15 16.80 25.79
CA GLU A 456 24.54 18.07 25.14
C GLU A 456 25.89 17.98 24.41
N ALA A 457 26.80 17.12 24.90
CA ALA A 457 28.09 16.84 24.29
C ALA A 457 28.16 15.38 23.83
N PHE A 458 28.39 15.16 22.53
CA PHE A 458 28.56 13.82 21.96
C PHE A 458 29.57 13.84 20.80
N THR A 459 29.87 12.66 20.25
CA THR A 459 30.77 12.53 19.10
C THR A 459 30.12 11.64 18.05
N ILE A 460 30.02 12.16 16.82
CA ILE A 460 29.60 11.37 15.66
C ILE A 460 30.84 10.69 15.08
N TYR A 461 30.75 9.37 14.92
CA TYR A 461 31.72 8.58 14.18
C TYR A 461 31.12 8.25 12.82
N LEU A 462 31.66 8.87 11.77
CA LEU A 462 31.20 8.68 10.40
C LEU A 462 32.31 8.01 9.59
N GLN A 463 32.06 6.79 9.12
CA GLN A 463 32.92 6.10 8.16
C GLN A 463 32.33 6.27 6.76
N THR A 464 33.08 6.88 5.86
CA THR A 464 32.67 7.06 4.47
C THR A 464 33.02 5.85 3.61
N ASN A 465 32.32 5.72 2.48
CA ASN A 465 32.53 4.69 1.47
C ASN A 465 33.73 5.06 0.56
N ASN A 466 33.94 4.31 -0.53
CA ASN A 466 35.05 4.49 -1.48
C ASN A 466 34.61 4.58 -2.94
N PHE A 467 35.58 4.62 -3.87
CA PHE A 467 35.41 4.75 -5.32
C PHE A 467 34.75 6.06 -5.78
N GLY A 468 35.09 7.15 -5.11
CA GLY A 468 34.57 8.49 -5.31
C GLY A 468 33.13 8.65 -4.84
N ARG A 469 32.57 7.71 -4.08
CA ARG A 469 31.16 7.75 -3.64
C ARG A 469 30.94 8.59 -2.39
N ALA A 470 31.98 8.89 -1.61
CA ALA A 470 31.81 9.73 -0.42
C ALA A 470 31.27 11.13 -0.76
N ARG A 471 31.52 11.63 -1.98
CA ARG A 471 31.02 12.91 -2.48
C ARG A 471 29.49 12.97 -2.63
N GLU A 472 28.80 11.83 -2.60
CA GLU A 472 27.34 11.73 -2.68
C GLU A 472 26.69 11.86 -1.30
N ASN A 473 27.49 11.82 -0.22
CA ASN A 473 27.00 11.90 1.15
C ASN A 473 27.08 13.34 1.67
N THR A 474 26.11 13.72 2.50
CA THR A 474 26.14 15.00 3.22
C THR A 474 25.66 14.83 4.64
N LEU A 475 26.49 15.16 5.63
CA LEU A 475 26.04 15.19 7.02
C LEU A 475 25.57 16.59 7.38
N SER A 476 24.37 16.75 7.93
CA SER A 476 23.93 18.01 8.51
C SER A 476 23.14 17.83 9.80
N ILE A 477 23.22 18.83 10.68
CA ILE A 477 22.38 18.92 11.87
C ILE A 477 21.63 20.25 11.80
N ARG A 478 20.30 20.18 11.94
CA ARG A 478 19.41 21.35 11.96
C ARG A 478 18.71 21.44 13.32
N ASN A 479 18.49 22.66 13.79
CA ASN A 479 17.71 22.90 15.01
C ASN A 479 16.24 23.20 14.69
N GLN A 480 15.40 23.28 15.71
CA GLN A 480 13.95 23.61 15.60
C GLN A 480 13.61 24.93 14.88
N ALA A 481 14.57 25.84 14.73
CA ALA A 481 14.42 27.09 13.98
C ALA A 481 14.87 26.94 12.51
N ASP A 482 15.01 25.71 12.03
CA ASP A 482 15.54 25.33 10.71
C ASP A 482 16.93 25.93 10.41
N SER A 483 17.70 26.22 11.46
CA SER A 483 19.07 26.70 11.31
C SER A 483 20.04 25.53 11.33
N THR A 484 20.89 25.43 10.30
CA THR A 484 21.97 24.44 10.24
C THR A 484 23.06 24.78 11.25
N VAL A 485 23.28 23.90 12.22
CA VAL A 485 24.32 24.05 13.26
C VAL A 485 25.59 23.27 12.92
N LEU A 486 25.49 22.26 12.06
CA LEU A 486 26.62 21.51 11.52
C LEU A 486 26.33 21.11 10.08
N LYS A 487 27.32 21.22 9.20
CA LYS A 487 27.26 20.72 7.82
C LYS A 487 28.61 20.20 7.36
N MET A 488 28.61 19.05 6.70
CA MET A 488 29.75 18.48 6.00
C MET A 488 29.28 17.95 4.64
N ASP A 489 29.78 18.54 3.56
CA ASP A 489 29.38 18.27 2.18
C ASP A 489 30.56 17.97 1.24
N ASN A 490 31.76 17.80 1.80
CA ASN A 490 32.99 17.46 1.08
C ASN A 490 33.69 16.31 1.79
N LEU A 491 32.99 15.17 1.88
CA LEU A 491 33.48 13.96 2.51
C LEU A 491 34.46 13.23 1.58
N GLU A 492 35.60 12.83 2.12
CA GLU A 492 36.63 12.03 1.44
C GLU A 492 36.32 10.54 1.58
N ASP A 493 36.80 9.74 0.64
CA ASP A 493 36.64 8.29 0.65
C ASP A 493 37.44 7.61 1.77
N ASP A 494 36.97 6.45 2.21
CA ASP A 494 37.63 5.56 3.18
C ASP A 494 38.08 6.25 4.48
N GLN A 495 37.41 7.35 4.85
CA GLN A 495 37.81 8.20 5.96
C GLN A 495 36.90 8.00 7.18
N LEU A 496 37.51 7.83 8.35
CA LEU A 496 36.82 7.88 9.64
C LEU A 496 36.85 9.31 10.19
N TYR A 497 35.71 10.00 10.11
CA TYR A 497 35.50 11.28 10.76
C TYR A 497 35.07 11.07 12.21
N LYS A 498 35.72 11.81 13.12
CA LYS A 498 35.35 11.89 14.54
C LYS A 498 34.95 13.32 14.84
N ILE A 499 33.64 13.56 14.87
CA ILE A 499 33.07 14.91 14.85
C ILE A 499 32.53 15.20 16.26
N PRO A 500 33.24 15.97 17.10
CA PRO A 500 32.69 16.40 18.37
C PRO A 500 31.56 17.39 18.12
N VAL A 501 30.43 17.17 18.78
CA VAL A 501 29.23 17.99 18.67
C VAL A 501 28.83 18.47 20.06
N GLN A 502 28.58 19.76 20.17
CA GLN A 502 28.02 20.41 21.35
C GLN A 502 26.75 21.14 20.93
N LEU A 503 25.62 20.79 21.53
CA LEU A 503 24.33 21.40 21.27
C LEU A 503 23.71 21.85 22.59
N ASP A 504 22.96 22.94 22.54
CA ASP A 504 22.10 23.34 23.66
C ASP A 504 20.91 22.37 23.79
N THR A 505 20.22 22.40 24.92
CA THR A 505 19.00 21.62 25.08
C THR A 505 17.94 22.04 24.05
N GLY A 506 17.45 21.08 23.26
CA GLY A 506 16.43 21.30 22.24
C GLY A 506 16.23 20.07 21.35
N PHE A 507 15.37 20.19 20.35
CA PHE A 507 15.19 19.15 19.33
C PHE A 507 15.99 19.50 18.07
N TYR A 508 16.63 18.47 17.52
CA TYR A 508 17.51 18.57 16.37
C TYR A 508 17.21 17.43 15.41
N GLU A 509 17.44 17.69 14.12
CA GLU A 509 17.38 16.68 13.09
C GLU A 509 18.79 16.46 12.54
N LEU A 510 19.23 15.21 12.53
CA LEU A 510 20.47 14.79 11.86
C LEU A 510 20.08 14.15 10.53
N LEU A 511 20.58 14.70 9.44
CA LEU A 511 20.44 14.17 8.09
C LEU A 511 21.81 13.70 7.60
N PHE A 512 21.88 12.52 7.00
CA PHE A 512 23.10 11.96 6.42
C PHE A 512 22.86 11.45 5.01
#